data_AF-A0A2H0Q565-F1
#
_entry.id   AF-A0A2H0Q565-F1
#
_cell.length_a   1.000
_cell.length_b   1.000
_cell.length_c   1.000
_cell.angle_alpha   90.00
_cell.angle_beta   90.00
_cell.angle_gamma   90.00
#
_symmetry.space_group_name_H-M   'P 1'
#
loop_
_entity.id
_entity.type
_entity.pdbx_description
1 polymer ?
#
loop_
_entity_poly.entity_id
_entity_poly.type
_entity_poly.pdbx_seq_one_letter_code
_entity_poly.pdbx_strand_id
1 'polypeptide(L)'
;MCGNIRGSILGRVKRAGYIIVWYLYDHAPVHIHIYRDGRMVCKWAINLKVAIEGQMSKKLLRIIDQLEIEGCFDELKKQHHN
;
A
#
# COMPACT_ATOMS: atom_id res chain seq x y z
N MET A 1 9.93 5.37 -21.45
CA MET A 1 10.32 4.39 -20.42
C MET A 1 9.46 4.63 -19.20
N CYS A 2 8.61 3.65 -18.87
CA CYS A 2 7.90 3.37 -17.61
C CYS A 2 6.82 2.35 -17.99
N GLY A 3 7.20 1.08 -17.99
CA GLY A 3 6.43 -0.01 -18.57
C GLY A 3 5.24 -0.45 -17.72
N ASN A 4 4.20 -0.84 -18.46
CA ASN A 4 3.17 -1.83 -18.15
C ASN A 4 2.19 -1.59 -16.99
N ILE A 5 1.04 -1.07 -17.41
CA ILE A 5 -0.28 -1.32 -16.81
C ILE A 5 -0.48 -2.85 -16.73
N ARG A 6 -0.45 -3.44 -15.53
CA ARG A 6 -1.00 -4.79 -15.25
C ARG A 6 -1.18 -5.00 -13.75
N GLY A 7 -2.20 -4.34 -13.23
CA GLY A 7 -2.71 -4.56 -11.88
C GLY A 7 -3.93 -3.68 -11.74
N SER A 8 -5.13 -4.26 -11.79
CA SER A 8 -6.36 -3.54 -11.50
C SER A 8 -6.22 -2.92 -10.11
N ILE A 9 -6.27 -1.59 -10.03
CA ILE A 9 -6.25 -0.86 -8.74
C ILE A 9 -7.42 -1.41 -7.93
N LEU A 10 -7.12 -2.03 -6.80
CA LEU A 10 -8.15 -2.53 -5.90
C LEU A 10 -8.68 -1.40 -5.01
N GLY A 11 -7.79 -0.47 -4.63
CA GLY A 11 -8.21 0.73 -3.96
C GLY A 11 -7.14 1.80 -3.87
N ARG A 12 -7.61 3.01 -3.58
CA ARG A 12 -6.79 4.21 -3.49
C ARG A 12 -7.37 5.14 -2.43
N VAL A 13 -6.51 5.57 -1.50
CA VAL A 13 -6.87 6.57 -0.48
C VAL A 13 -5.85 7.70 -0.45
N LYS A 14 -6.34 8.93 -0.27
CA LYS A 14 -5.49 10.11 -0.04
C LYS A 14 -5.64 10.57 1.40
N ARG A 15 -4.55 10.57 2.17
CA ARG A 15 -4.57 10.95 3.60
C ARG A 15 -3.30 11.71 3.98
N ALA A 16 -3.48 12.86 4.62
CA ALA A 16 -2.38 13.70 5.12
C ALA A 16 -1.26 14.00 4.10
N GLY A 17 -1.63 14.18 2.82
CA GLY A 17 -0.70 14.45 1.71
C GLY A 17 -0.11 13.21 1.04
N TYR A 18 -0.36 12.02 1.58
CA TYR A 18 0.04 10.74 0.98
C TYR A 18 -1.08 10.18 0.11
N ILE A 19 -0.71 9.52 -0.97
CA ILE A 19 -1.59 8.70 -1.80
C ILE A 19 -1.16 7.26 -1.61
N ILE A 20 -2.05 6.43 -1.06
CA ILE A 20 -1.81 5.02 -0.80
C ILE A 20 -2.66 4.24 -1.78
N VAL A 21 -2.04 3.31 -2.52
CA VAL A 21 -2.67 2.50 -3.56
C VAL A 21 -2.31 1.04 -3.31
N TRP A 22 -3.26 0.15 -3.55
CA TRP A 22 -3.02 -1.29 -3.56
C TRP A 22 -3.66 -1.95 -4.76
N TYR A 23 -3.05 -3.04 -5.22
CA TYR A 23 -3.38 -3.71 -6.46
C TYR A 23 -3.83 -5.15 -6.18
N LEU A 24 -4.79 -5.64 -6.98
CA LEU A 24 -5.36 -7.00 -6.85
C LEU A 24 -4.36 -8.13 -7.19
N TYR A 25 -3.35 -7.83 -8.00
CA TYR A 25 -2.37 -8.82 -8.48
C TYR A 25 -0.94 -8.48 -8.05
N ASP A 26 -0.80 -7.71 -6.97
CA ASP A 26 0.54 -7.44 -6.47
C ASP A 26 1.16 -8.76 -5.99
N HIS A 27 2.31 -9.11 -6.56
CA HIS A 27 2.96 -10.39 -6.25
C HIS A 27 3.34 -10.45 -4.77
N ALA A 28 3.24 -11.63 -4.17
CA ALA A 28 3.62 -11.84 -2.78
C ALA A 28 5.06 -11.36 -2.53
N PRO A 29 5.33 -10.60 -1.45
CA PRO A 29 4.39 -10.25 -0.37
C PRO A 29 3.38 -9.14 -0.75
N VAL A 30 2.15 -9.27 -0.23
CA VAL A 30 1.09 -8.25 -0.34
C VAL A 30 1.61 -6.92 0.14
N HIS A 31 1.59 -5.91 -0.74
CA HIS A 31 2.09 -4.60 -0.42
C HIS A 31 1.22 -3.47 -0.93
N ILE A 32 1.35 -2.33 -0.26
CA ILE A 32 0.78 -1.05 -0.70
C ILE A 32 1.89 -0.17 -1.24
N HIS A 33 1.51 0.66 -2.21
CA HIS A 33 2.37 1.67 -2.81
C HIS A 33 1.99 3.02 -2.24
N ILE A 34 2.96 3.70 -1.65
CA ILE A 34 2.74 4.98 -0.98
C ILE A 34 3.47 6.05 -1.76
N TYR A 35 2.73 7.06 -2.19
CA TYR A 35 3.22 8.20 -2.94
C TYR A 35 3.01 9.49 -2.15
N ARG A 36 3.88 10.46 -2.39
CA ARG A 36 3.73 11.84 -1.93
C ARG A 36 4.30 12.75 -3.00
N ASP A 37 3.56 13.80 -3.34
CA ASP A 37 3.99 14.79 -4.36
C ASP A 37 4.41 14.14 -5.69
N GLY A 38 3.69 13.09 -6.09
CA GLY A 38 3.94 12.33 -7.33
C GLY A 38 5.14 11.37 -7.28
N ARG A 39 5.86 11.28 -6.15
CA ARG A 39 7.00 10.38 -5.98
C ARG A 39 6.66 9.21 -5.08
N MET A 40 7.16 8.02 -5.41
CA MET A 40 7.03 6.85 -4.54
C MET A 40 7.90 7.05 -3.29
N VAL A 41 7.27 6.99 -2.14
CA VAL A 41 7.91 7.15 -0.82
C VAL A 41 8.28 5.80 -0.24
N CYS A 42 7.36 4.83 -0.31
CA CYS A 42 7.55 3.53 0.29
C CYS A 42 6.68 2.46 -0.38
N LYS A 43 7.24 1.26 -0.53
CA LYS A 43 6.48 0.02 -0.72
C LYS A 43 6.41 -0.70 0.62
N TRP A 44 5.20 -0.90 1.13
CA TRP A 44 5.01 -1.46 2.47
C TRP A 44 4.31 -2.80 2.41
N ALA A 45 4.99 -3.85 2.91
CA ALA A 45 4.40 -5.17 3.05
C ALA A 45 3.43 -5.17 4.24
N ILE A 46 2.14 -5.35 3.98
CA ILE A 46 1.11 -5.29 5.04
C ILE A 46 1.25 -6.50 5.99
N ASN A 47 1.46 -7.69 5.43
CA ASN A 47 1.51 -8.93 6.21
C ASN A 47 2.78 -9.04 7.05
N LEU A 48 3.91 -8.58 6.50
CA LEU A 48 5.20 -8.65 7.18
C LEU A 48 5.49 -7.43 8.05
N LYS A 49 4.71 -6.35 7.88
CA LYS A 49 4.93 -5.04 8.55
C LYS A 49 6.36 -4.53 8.34
N VAL A 50 6.87 -4.65 7.11
CA VAL A 50 8.20 -4.17 6.71
C VAL A 50 8.13 -3.29 5.48
N ALA A 51 9.06 -2.33 5.38
CA ALA A 51 9.29 -1.58 4.16
C ALA A 51 10.08 -2.46 3.19
N ILE A 52 9.49 -2.75 2.03
CA ILE A 52 10.17 -3.46 0.92
C ILE A 52 11.12 -2.49 0.23
N GLU A 53 10.65 -1.26 0.02
CA GLU A 53 11.41 -0.21 -0.64
C GLU A 53 11.08 1.15 0.00
N GLY A 54 12.07 2.04 0.01
CA GLY A 54 11.93 3.37 0.58
C GLY A 54 11.98 3.39 2.10
N GLN A 55 11.52 4.49 2.69
CA GLN A 55 11.57 4.69 4.13
C GLN A 55 10.18 4.92 4.71
N MET A 56 9.87 4.12 5.73
CA MET A 56 8.63 4.24 6.47
C MET A 56 8.83 5.20 7.64
N SER A 57 8.09 6.31 7.65
CA SER A 57 8.12 7.27 8.77
C SER A 57 7.12 6.91 9.86
N LYS A 58 7.36 7.32 11.11
CA LYS A 58 6.42 7.12 12.23
C LYS A 58 5.02 7.71 11.94
N LYS A 59 4.95 8.83 11.21
CA LYS A 59 3.69 9.45 10.80
C LYS A 59 2.94 8.55 9.82
N LEU A 60 3.65 7.95 8.88
CA LEU A 60 3.07 7.09 7.86
C LEU A 60 2.59 5.76 8.47
N LEU A 61 3.33 5.18 9.41
CA LEU A 61 2.86 4.02 10.20
C LEU A 61 1.51 4.30 10.85
N ARG A 62 1.37 5.42 11.59
CA ARG A 62 0.10 5.80 12.22
C ARG A 62 -1.05 5.94 11.22
N ILE A 63 -0.75 6.43 10.01
CA ILE A 63 -1.75 6.54 8.94
C ILE A 63 -2.17 5.15 8.46
N ILE A 64 -1.22 4.23 8.26
CA ILE A 64 -1.50 2.85 7.84
C ILE A 64 -2.28 2.11 8.93
N ASP A 65 -1.88 2.21 10.20
CA ASP A 65 -2.58 1.58 11.32
C ASP A 65 -4.03 2.07 11.41
N GLN A 66 -4.25 3.38 11.25
CA GLN A 66 -5.60 3.94 11.25
C GLN A 66 -6.45 3.44 10.07
N LEU A 67 -5.86 3.32 8.88
CA LEU A 67 -6.56 2.77 7.70
C LEU A 67 -6.86 1.27 7.86
N GLU A 68 -6.01 0.54 8.57
CA GLU A 68 -6.23 -0.86 8.92
C GLU A 68 -7.36 -1.03 9.93
N ILE A 69 -7.44 -0.16 10.94
CA ILE A 69 -8.57 -0.12 11.89
C ILE A 69 -9.89 0.20 11.18
N GLU A 70 -9.86 1.07 10.17
CA GLU A 70 -11.01 1.42 9.35
C GLU A 70 -11.41 0.34 8.34
N GLY A 71 -10.66 -0.77 8.25
CA GLY A 71 -10.97 -1.89 7.34
C GLY A 71 -10.65 -1.63 5.87
N CYS A 72 -9.90 -0.57 5.54
CA CYS A 72 -9.60 -0.21 4.14
C CYS A 72 -8.80 -1.27 3.39
N PHE A 73 -8.13 -2.19 4.09
CA PHE A 73 -7.30 -3.25 3.50
C PHE A 73 -7.94 -4.64 3.62
N ASP A 74 -9.20 -4.76 4.03
CA ASP A 74 -9.83 -6.06 4.30
C ASP A 74 -9.94 -6.92 3.04
N GLU A 75 -10.32 -6.31 1.91
CA GLU A 75 -10.39 -7.00 0.62
C GLU A 75 -9.02 -7.44 0.11
N LEU A 76 -7.97 -6.69 0.45
CA LEU A 76 -6.60 -7.03 0.11
C LEU A 76 -6.07 -8.19 0.96
N LYS A 77 -6.42 -8.23 2.26
CA LYS A 77 -6.05 -9.33 3.17
C LYS A 77 -6.75 -10.65 2.80
N LYS A 78 -8.00 -10.59 2.33
CA LYS A 78 -8.76 -11.77 1.89
C LYS A 78 -8.13 -12.54 0.73
N GLN A 79 -7.32 -11.89 -0.11
CA GLN A 79 -6.70 -12.52 -1.28
C GLN A 79 -5.65 -13.59 -0.94
N HIS A 80 -5.16 -13.62 0.30
CA HIS A 80 -4.09 -14.52 0.72
C HIS A 80 -4.51 -15.53 1.80
N HIS A 81 -5.81 -15.65 2.08
CA HIS A 81 -6.36 -16.75 2.88
C HIS A 81 -6.96 -17.80 1.94
N ASN A 82 -6.12 -18.68 1.41
CA ASN A 82 -6.53 -19.97 0.84
C ASN A 82 -5.44 -21.02 1.13
#